data_AF-A0A2E2TDV9-F1
#
_entry.id   AF-A0A2E2TDV9-F1
#
_cell.length_a   1.000
_cell.length_b   1.000
_cell.length_c   1.000
_cell.angle_alpha   90.00
_cell.angle_beta   90.00
_cell.angle_gamma   90.00
#
_symmetry.space_group_name_H-M   'P 1'
#
loop_
_entity.id
_entity.type
_entity.pdbx_description
1 polymer ?
#
loop_
_entity_poly.entity_id
_entity_poly.type
_entity_poly.pdbx_seq_one_letter_code
_entity_poly.pdbx_strand_id
1 'polypeptide(L)'
;MIRLKMLLFSLTFTVISCKKADVSPPPIPISAYGEEYQKGANDETVRLEYNRLLDLVSVAYELDYIKSKKIDTTITTFPCGISSVDSNGSGLDLVFAGECNSRILTGKASIESLNTIDWNQRSATIKINIQDYIIKFTSNNKEITLNGQFTLASSNGGLISEIIPNSGGLAHEIRGNIDITFDNDSTRTWRITQKRYYRSAGSRWEDIQLRIDGDSGYSITETGKNKMGYDFVSNYNTPLVFYSCNSNQNWIPEFTLATGQYSYNVGTTSVNVQAGYSGEENGYTLVENCNSKRLKIDWYFNNGSKVEYLEY
;
A
#
# COMPACT_ATOMS: atom_id res chain seq x y z
N MET A 1 -0.38 66.52 -61.70
CA MET A 1 -0.43 65.18 -61.06
C MET A 1 0.99 64.60 -61.04
N ILE A 2 1.74 64.77 -59.95
CA ILE A 2 3.10 64.25 -59.81
C ILE A 2 3.12 63.30 -58.60
N ARG A 3 3.70 62.11 -58.85
CA ARG A 3 3.54 60.89 -58.06
C ARG A 3 4.51 60.82 -56.87
N LEU A 4 3.93 60.43 -55.73
CA LEU A 4 4.53 59.97 -54.48
C LEU A 4 5.21 58.60 -54.65
N LYS A 5 6.48 58.42 -54.19
CA LYS A 5 7.07 57.15 -53.67
C LYS A 5 8.31 57.50 -52.80
N MET A 6 8.21 57.53 -51.48
CA MET A 6 8.19 56.42 -50.49
C MET A 6 9.61 55.88 -50.18
N LEU A 7 10.16 56.36 -49.05
CA LEU A 7 11.37 55.87 -48.39
C LEU A 7 11.17 54.42 -47.92
N LEU A 8 12.18 53.58 -48.14
CA LEU A 8 12.26 52.22 -47.60
C LEU A 8 12.95 52.28 -46.22
N PHE A 9 12.21 52.00 -45.15
CA PHE A 9 12.76 51.84 -43.79
C PHE A 9 12.92 50.34 -43.52
N SER A 10 14.16 49.87 -43.37
CA SER A 10 14.46 48.47 -43.05
C SER A 10 14.20 48.23 -41.56
N LEU A 11 13.17 47.43 -41.26
CA LEU A 11 12.81 47.02 -39.91
C LEU A 11 13.49 45.68 -39.59
N THR A 12 14.56 45.71 -38.80
CA THR A 12 15.22 44.49 -38.29
C THR A 12 14.37 43.87 -37.17
N PHE A 13 13.74 42.74 -37.44
CA PHE A 13 13.10 41.89 -36.43
C PHE A 13 14.17 41.13 -35.64
N THR A 14 14.35 41.47 -34.36
CA THR A 14 15.05 40.62 -33.39
C THR A 14 14.08 39.56 -32.90
N VAL A 15 14.30 38.32 -33.34
CA VAL A 15 13.61 37.15 -32.79
C VAL A 15 14.17 36.84 -31.40
N ILE A 16 13.46 37.27 -30.35
CA ILE A 16 13.69 36.79 -28.99
C ILE A 16 13.15 35.36 -28.94
N SER A 17 14.04 34.38 -29.05
CA SER A 17 13.72 32.99 -28.73
C SER A 17 13.50 32.88 -27.22
N CYS A 18 12.25 32.82 -26.79
CA CYS A 18 11.91 32.29 -25.48
C CYS A 18 12.40 30.85 -25.42
N LYS A 19 13.52 30.60 -24.73
CA LYS A 19 13.82 29.25 -24.26
C LYS A 19 12.64 28.82 -23.40
N LYS A 20 11.94 27.76 -23.83
CA LYS A 20 10.98 27.04 -22.99
C LYS A 20 11.72 26.76 -21.69
N ALA A 21 11.17 27.21 -20.56
CA ALA A 21 11.70 26.82 -19.27
C ALA A 21 11.75 25.28 -19.25
N ASP A 22 12.92 24.72 -18.96
CA ASP A 22 13.04 23.30 -18.68
C ASP A 22 12.11 23.04 -17.50
N VAL A 23 10.97 22.40 -17.77
CA VAL A 23 10.09 21.90 -16.71
C VAL A 23 10.93 20.87 -15.98
N SER A 24 11.43 21.24 -14.80
CA SER A 24 12.10 20.30 -13.91
C SER A 24 11.21 19.06 -13.79
N PRO A 25 11.74 17.85 -13.97
CA PRO A 25 10.94 16.64 -13.84
C PRO A 25 10.25 16.66 -12.48
N PRO A 26 8.97 16.25 -12.40
CA PRO A 26 8.26 16.21 -11.14
C PRO A 26 9.05 15.32 -10.17
N PRO A 27 9.32 15.77 -8.93
CA PRO A 27 9.97 14.93 -7.95
C PRO A 27 9.11 13.69 -7.74
N ILE A 28 9.70 12.51 -7.95
CA ILE A 28 9.12 11.30 -7.41
C ILE A 28 9.28 11.39 -5.90
N PRO A 29 8.19 11.25 -5.12
CA PRO A 29 8.25 11.31 -3.67
C PRO A 29 8.85 10.02 -3.13
N ILE A 30 10.17 9.93 -3.27
CA ILE A 30 11.02 9.02 -2.54
C ILE A 30 12.32 9.79 -2.35
N SER A 31 12.30 10.63 -1.32
CA SER A 31 13.50 11.32 -0.87
C SER A 31 14.46 10.27 -0.31
N ALA A 32 15.70 10.26 -0.83
CA ALA A 32 16.85 9.51 -0.33
C ALA A 32 16.74 9.14 1.17
N TYR A 33 16.62 7.85 1.47
CA TYR A 33 16.34 7.39 2.82
C TYR A 33 17.62 7.14 3.62
N GLY A 34 18.00 8.16 4.40
CA GLY A 34 18.49 7.95 5.76
C GLY A 34 17.33 7.66 6.73
N GLU A 35 17.63 7.55 8.02
CA GLU A 35 16.74 7.16 9.15
C GLU A 35 15.34 7.83 9.24
N GLU A 36 15.02 8.79 8.37
CA GLU A 36 13.75 9.49 8.29
C GLU A 36 12.61 8.69 7.62
N TYR A 37 12.91 7.58 6.93
CA TYR A 37 11.90 6.77 6.22
C TYR A 37 10.90 6.05 7.12
N GLN A 38 11.35 5.58 8.28
CA GLN A 38 10.53 4.82 9.24
C GLN A 38 9.52 5.72 10.00
N LYS A 39 9.42 7.00 9.62
CA LYS A 39 9.05 8.08 10.54
C LYS A 39 8.30 9.24 9.88
N GLY A 40 7.69 9.10 8.70
CA GLY A 40 7.14 10.28 7.98
C GLY A 40 5.85 10.08 7.17
N ALA A 41 5.11 11.18 7.02
CA ALA A 41 3.89 11.27 6.24
C ALA A 41 4.16 11.36 4.73
N ASN A 42 4.36 10.24 4.04
CA ASN A 42 4.66 10.17 2.60
C ASN A 42 3.83 9.10 1.87
N ASP A 43 3.94 9.05 0.54
CA ASP A 43 3.16 8.14 -0.31
C ASP A 43 3.42 6.65 -0.03
N GLU A 44 4.66 6.24 0.30
CA GLU A 44 4.91 4.83 0.63
C GLU A 44 4.31 4.45 1.99
N THR A 45 4.43 5.33 2.98
CA THR A 45 3.83 5.12 4.29
C THR A 45 2.33 4.91 4.17
N VAL A 46 1.63 5.72 3.37
CA VAL A 46 0.21 5.54 3.07
C VAL A 46 -0.08 4.12 2.56
N ARG A 47 0.77 3.64 1.62
CA ARG A 47 0.64 2.31 1.02
C ARG A 47 0.81 1.18 2.02
N LEU A 48 1.79 1.29 2.91
CA LEU A 48 1.99 0.34 3.99
C LEU A 48 0.80 0.34 4.96
N GLU A 49 0.29 1.51 5.33
CA GLU A 49 -0.78 1.65 6.32
C GLU A 49 -2.13 1.13 5.81
N TYR A 50 -2.56 1.47 4.59
CA TYR A 50 -3.82 0.92 4.10
C TYR A 50 -3.70 -0.58 3.83
N ASN A 51 -2.53 -1.07 3.39
CA ASN A 51 -2.35 -2.52 3.17
C ASN A 51 -2.43 -3.29 4.49
N ARG A 52 -1.80 -2.76 5.54
CA ARG A 52 -1.92 -3.28 6.90
C ARG A 52 -3.36 -3.27 7.38
N LEU A 53 -4.11 -2.18 7.19
CA LEU A 53 -5.52 -2.11 7.57
C LEU A 53 -6.34 -3.21 6.90
N LEU A 54 -6.10 -3.48 5.60
CA LEU A 54 -6.77 -4.56 4.87
C LEU A 54 -6.40 -5.96 5.40
N ASP A 55 -5.16 -6.16 5.89
CA ASP A 55 -4.79 -7.42 6.56
C ASP A 55 -5.55 -7.58 7.89
N LEU A 56 -5.66 -6.49 8.67
CA LEU A 56 -6.38 -6.47 9.93
C LEU A 56 -7.88 -6.79 9.78
N VAL A 57 -8.49 -6.43 8.65
CA VAL A 57 -9.89 -6.80 8.34
C VAL A 57 -10.04 -8.32 8.20
N SER A 58 -9.11 -8.99 7.52
CA SER A 58 -9.15 -10.46 7.40
C SER A 58 -9.00 -11.12 8.77
N VAL A 59 -8.10 -10.59 9.60
CA VAL A 59 -7.90 -11.00 10.99
C VAL A 59 -9.13 -10.77 11.87
N ALA A 60 -9.85 -9.66 11.69
CA ALA A 60 -11.04 -9.37 12.50
C ALA A 60 -12.09 -10.48 12.39
N TYR A 61 -12.28 -11.02 11.18
CA TYR A 61 -13.17 -12.16 10.95
C TYR A 61 -12.64 -13.47 11.53
N GLU A 62 -11.32 -13.68 11.58
CA GLU A 62 -10.74 -14.81 12.33
C GLU A 62 -11.11 -14.72 13.82
N LEU A 63 -10.93 -13.54 14.41
CA LEU A 63 -11.20 -13.31 15.82
C LEU A 63 -12.68 -13.47 16.14
N ASP A 64 -13.57 -12.94 15.30
CA ASP A 64 -15.01 -13.11 15.45
C ASP A 64 -15.42 -14.58 15.34
N TYR A 65 -14.86 -15.30 14.37
CA TYR A 65 -15.10 -16.74 14.22
C TYR A 65 -14.65 -17.53 15.46
N ILE A 66 -13.43 -17.30 15.95
CA ILE A 66 -12.90 -17.97 17.15
C ILE A 66 -13.77 -17.68 18.39
N LYS A 67 -14.18 -16.42 18.59
CA LYS A 67 -15.06 -16.00 19.69
C LYS A 67 -16.43 -16.67 19.59
N SER A 68 -17.04 -16.66 18.40
CA SER A 68 -18.37 -17.26 18.17
C SER A 68 -18.40 -18.76 18.46
N LYS A 69 -17.30 -19.46 18.17
CA LYS A 69 -17.13 -20.90 18.45
C LYS A 69 -16.73 -21.19 19.90
N LYS A 70 -16.52 -20.17 20.74
CA LYS A 70 -16.02 -20.28 22.13
C LYS A 70 -14.72 -21.10 22.21
N ILE A 71 -13.91 -21.08 21.15
CA ILE A 71 -12.64 -21.81 21.11
C ILE A 71 -11.66 -21.19 22.11
N ASP A 72 -11.67 -19.86 22.21
CA ASP A 72 -10.96 -19.11 23.23
C ASP A 72 -11.69 -17.78 23.52
N THR A 73 -12.22 -17.63 24.74
CA THR A 73 -12.91 -16.41 25.19
C THR A 73 -11.98 -15.43 25.90
N THR A 74 -10.68 -15.74 26.00
CA THR A 74 -9.67 -14.96 26.73
C THR A 74 -8.72 -14.17 25.83
N ILE A 75 -8.96 -14.16 24.51
CA ILE A 75 -8.21 -13.35 23.55
C ILE A 75 -8.43 -11.86 23.87
N THR A 76 -7.46 -11.30 24.59
CA THR A 76 -7.38 -9.89 24.98
C THR A 76 -6.25 -9.16 24.24
N THR A 77 -5.43 -9.90 23.48
CA THR A 77 -4.31 -9.34 22.71
C THR A 77 -4.74 -9.13 21.27
N PHE A 78 -4.95 -7.88 20.90
CA PHE A 78 -5.20 -7.47 19.52
C PHE A 78 -3.88 -7.17 18.80
N PRO A 79 -3.87 -7.18 17.46
CA PRO A 79 -2.76 -6.61 16.70
C PRO A 79 -2.48 -5.16 17.15
N CYS A 80 -1.22 -4.74 17.10
CA CYS A 80 -0.82 -3.43 17.62
C CYS A 80 -1.71 -2.28 17.08
N GLY A 81 -2.01 -1.30 17.92
CA GLY A 81 -2.86 -0.15 17.60
C GLY A 81 -4.38 -0.41 17.56
N ILE A 82 -4.85 -1.66 17.53
CA ILE A 82 -6.27 -1.97 17.72
C ILE A 82 -6.57 -2.02 19.22
N SER A 83 -7.61 -1.29 19.64
CA SER A 83 -8.11 -1.32 21.02
C SER A 83 -9.29 -2.29 21.20
N SER A 84 -10.14 -2.42 20.19
CA SER A 84 -11.29 -3.34 20.22
C SER A 84 -11.72 -3.77 18.82
N VAL A 85 -12.40 -4.92 18.79
CA VAL A 85 -13.16 -5.42 17.64
C VAL A 85 -14.57 -5.69 18.14
N ASP A 86 -15.51 -4.86 17.71
CA ASP A 86 -16.87 -4.81 18.23
C ASP A 86 -17.88 -5.21 17.16
N SER A 87 -18.94 -5.95 17.52
CA SER A 87 -20.03 -6.20 16.58
C SER A 87 -20.94 -4.98 16.51
N ASN A 88 -21.31 -4.57 15.29
CA ASN A 88 -22.17 -3.41 15.04
C ASN A 88 -23.56 -3.81 14.49
N GLY A 89 -23.92 -5.10 14.55
CA GLY A 89 -25.19 -5.65 14.06
C GLY A 89 -25.22 -5.97 12.56
N SER A 90 -24.50 -5.21 11.72
CA SER A 90 -24.35 -5.47 10.27
C SER A 90 -22.97 -6.03 9.88
N GLY A 91 -22.07 -6.18 10.84
CA GLY A 91 -20.70 -6.66 10.69
C GLY A 91 -19.86 -6.33 11.92
N LEU A 92 -18.66 -5.78 11.70
CA LEU A 92 -17.64 -5.56 12.72
C LEU A 92 -17.08 -4.14 12.65
N ASP A 93 -16.72 -3.57 13.78
CA ASP A 93 -15.96 -2.33 13.89
C ASP A 93 -14.57 -2.63 14.46
N LEU A 94 -13.52 -2.22 13.74
CA LEU A 94 -12.17 -2.12 14.30
C LEU A 94 -11.99 -0.71 14.85
N VAL A 95 -11.69 -0.61 16.14
CA VAL A 95 -11.37 0.66 16.80
C VAL A 95 -9.86 0.75 17.03
N PHE A 96 -9.28 1.86 16.57
CA PHE A 96 -7.87 2.17 16.77
C PHE A 96 -7.74 3.23 17.87
N ALA A 97 -6.96 2.92 18.90
CA ALA A 97 -6.68 3.82 20.01
C ALA A 97 -5.43 3.36 20.78
N GLY A 98 -4.32 3.19 20.06
CA GLY A 98 -3.12 2.61 20.68
C GLY A 98 -1.82 2.86 19.93
N GLU A 99 -0.73 2.57 20.62
CA GLU A 99 0.61 2.61 20.04
C GLU A 99 0.86 1.36 19.19
N CYS A 100 1.57 1.55 18.08
CA CYS A 100 2.15 0.47 17.30
C CYS A 100 3.55 0.89 16.81
N ASN A 101 4.57 0.44 17.55
CA ASN A 101 5.97 0.80 17.35
C ASN A 101 6.17 2.33 17.44
N SER A 102 6.73 2.96 16.40
CA SER A 102 6.98 4.41 16.30
C SER A 102 5.73 5.22 15.92
N ARG A 103 4.53 4.68 16.07
CA ARG A 103 3.27 5.30 15.64
C ARG A 103 2.21 5.23 16.73
N ILE A 104 1.35 6.24 16.77
CA ILE A 104 0.08 6.24 17.49
C ILE A 104 -1.03 6.17 16.44
N LEU A 105 -1.90 5.17 16.57
CA LEU A 105 -3.00 4.90 15.66
C LEU A 105 -4.33 5.24 16.34
N THR A 106 -5.13 6.09 15.71
CA THR A 106 -6.51 6.39 16.17
C THR A 106 -7.51 6.32 15.03
N GLY A 107 -8.78 6.13 15.34
CA GLY A 107 -9.86 6.14 14.34
C GLY A 107 -10.64 4.85 14.30
N LYS A 108 -11.34 4.61 13.20
CA LYS A 108 -12.25 3.47 13.06
C LYS A 108 -12.27 2.92 11.63
N ALA A 109 -12.37 1.60 11.51
CA ALA A 109 -12.78 0.94 10.28
C ALA A 109 -14.05 0.12 10.53
N SER A 110 -15.16 0.50 9.89
CA SER A 110 -16.42 -0.25 9.93
C SER A 110 -16.50 -1.22 8.78
N ILE A 111 -16.82 -2.47 9.08
CA ILE A 111 -17.00 -3.55 8.12
C ILE A 111 -18.47 -3.94 8.10
N GLU A 112 -19.04 -3.99 6.90
CA GLU A 112 -20.44 -4.33 6.67
C GLU A 112 -20.52 -5.44 5.61
N SER A 113 -21.33 -6.47 5.87
CA SER A 113 -21.65 -7.45 4.85
C SER A 113 -22.56 -6.82 3.79
N LEU A 114 -22.18 -6.92 2.51
CA LEU A 114 -22.98 -6.42 1.38
C LEU A 114 -23.98 -7.46 0.85
N ASN A 115 -23.85 -8.70 1.27
CA ASN A 115 -24.78 -9.78 0.96
C ASN A 115 -25.04 -10.64 2.20
N THR A 116 -26.01 -11.54 2.09
CA THR A 116 -26.39 -12.47 3.16
C THR A 116 -25.50 -13.72 3.19
N ILE A 117 -24.31 -13.66 2.58
CA ILE A 117 -23.36 -14.77 2.49
C ILE A 117 -22.31 -14.53 3.57
N ASP A 118 -22.09 -15.52 4.43
CA ASP A 118 -21.10 -15.43 5.50
C ASP A 118 -19.70 -15.23 4.91
N TRP A 119 -18.84 -14.43 5.56
CA TRP A 119 -17.54 -14.05 5.02
C TRP A 119 -16.66 -15.24 4.62
N ASN A 120 -16.74 -16.35 5.35
CA ASN A 120 -16.00 -17.58 5.06
C ASN A 120 -16.60 -18.39 3.89
N GLN A 121 -17.65 -17.92 3.22
CA GLN A 121 -18.23 -18.57 2.06
C GLN A 121 -17.80 -17.89 0.75
N ARG A 122 -17.79 -18.68 -0.31
CA ARG A 122 -17.51 -18.20 -1.66
C ARG A 122 -18.52 -17.12 -2.06
N SER A 123 -18.04 -16.08 -2.74
CA SER A 123 -18.84 -14.94 -3.21
C SER A 123 -19.38 -14.04 -2.10
N ALA A 124 -18.92 -14.21 -0.87
CA ALA A 124 -19.14 -13.21 0.18
C ALA A 124 -18.50 -11.88 -0.24
N THR A 125 -19.21 -10.79 0.02
CA THR A 125 -18.70 -9.45 -0.28
C THR A 125 -18.94 -8.56 0.92
N ILE A 126 -17.89 -7.86 1.34
CA ILE A 126 -17.93 -6.91 2.44
C ILE A 126 -17.53 -5.52 1.95
N LYS A 127 -17.98 -4.52 2.68
CA LYS A 127 -17.62 -3.12 2.52
C LYS A 127 -16.85 -2.70 3.75
N ILE A 128 -15.71 -2.04 3.54
CA ILE A 128 -14.92 -1.42 4.60
C ILE A 128 -15.09 0.08 4.44
N ASN A 129 -15.52 0.76 5.50
CA ASN A 129 -15.57 2.20 5.60
C ASN A 129 -14.53 2.68 6.63
N ILE A 130 -13.50 3.36 6.15
CA ILE A 130 -12.44 3.91 6.98
C ILE A 130 -12.83 5.34 7.34
N GLN A 131 -12.87 5.63 8.63
CA GLN A 131 -13.21 6.94 9.17
C GLN A 131 -12.12 7.40 10.13
N ASP A 132 -11.52 8.54 9.79
CA ASP A 132 -10.54 9.25 10.60
C ASP A 132 -9.43 8.33 11.12
N TYR A 133 -8.95 7.41 10.28
CA TYR A 133 -7.82 6.57 10.63
C TYR A 133 -6.53 7.39 10.54
N ILE A 134 -6.09 7.88 11.70
CA ILE A 134 -4.97 8.78 11.87
C ILE A 134 -3.74 7.98 12.26
N ILE A 135 -2.65 8.22 11.55
CA ILE A 135 -1.32 7.68 11.81
C ILE A 135 -0.41 8.83 12.22
N LYS A 136 -0.08 8.91 13.50
CA LYS A 136 0.84 9.91 14.05
C LYS A 136 2.20 9.29 14.30
N PHE A 137 3.25 9.85 13.70
CA PHE A 137 4.63 9.39 13.90
C PHE A 137 5.22 10.01 15.17
N THR A 138 5.65 9.19 16.12
CA THR A 138 6.15 9.66 17.43
C THR A 138 7.48 10.41 17.33
N SER A 139 8.23 10.18 16.26
CA SER A 139 9.55 10.78 16.05
C SER A 139 9.55 12.22 15.59
N ASN A 140 8.52 12.65 14.84
CA ASN A 140 8.47 14.00 14.26
C ASN A 140 7.08 14.62 14.30
N ASN A 141 6.11 13.96 14.94
CA ASN A 141 4.73 14.41 15.08
C ASN A 141 4.00 14.69 13.77
N LYS A 142 4.52 14.21 12.63
CA LYS A 142 3.78 14.24 11.37
C LYS A 142 2.60 13.29 11.45
N GLU A 143 1.55 13.63 10.73
CA GLU A 143 0.30 12.86 10.72
C GLU A 143 -0.14 12.57 9.28
N ILE A 144 -0.75 11.41 9.10
CA ILE A 144 -1.55 11.08 7.92
C ILE A 144 -2.94 10.72 8.42
N THR A 145 -3.99 11.24 7.77
CA THR A 145 -5.36 10.78 7.99
C THR A 145 -5.85 10.06 6.76
N LEU A 146 -6.38 8.86 6.96
CA LEU A 146 -7.00 8.04 5.93
C LEU A 146 -8.51 7.99 6.16
N ASN A 147 -9.24 8.35 5.11
CA ASN A 147 -10.68 8.16 5.00
C ASN A 147 -10.97 7.41 3.70
N GLY A 148 -12.04 6.63 3.62
CA GLY A 148 -12.37 6.00 2.35
C GLY A 148 -13.19 4.75 2.45
N GLN A 149 -13.33 4.08 1.31
CA GLN A 149 -14.18 2.93 1.18
C GLN A 149 -13.58 1.88 0.26
N PHE A 150 -13.58 0.64 0.73
CA PHE A 150 -13.20 -0.54 -0.04
C PHE A 150 -14.34 -1.54 -0.11
N THR A 151 -14.40 -2.26 -1.21
CA THR A 151 -15.17 -3.49 -1.36
C THR A 151 -14.20 -4.64 -1.45
N LEU A 152 -14.41 -5.67 -0.63
CA LEU A 152 -13.67 -6.92 -0.64
C LEU A 152 -14.60 -8.05 -1.05
N ALA A 153 -14.23 -8.81 -2.07
CA ALA A 153 -14.97 -9.99 -2.52
C ALA A 153 -14.13 -11.26 -2.32
N SER A 154 -14.71 -12.28 -1.69
CA SER A 154 -14.10 -13.60 -1.50
C SER A 154 -14.37 -14.49 -2.72
N SER A 155 -13.35 -14.76 -3.54
CA SER A 155 -13.54 -15.49 -4.80
C SER A 155 -13.73 -16.99 -4.59
N ASN A 156 -13.16 -17.57 -3.54
CA ASN A 156 -13.17 -19.01 -3.29
C ASN A 156 -13.69 -19.42 -1.91
N GLY A 157 -13.93 -18.47 -1.00
CA GLY A 157 -14.38 -18.72 0.37
C GLY A 157 -13.25 -19.17 1.29
N GLY A 158 -13.52 -19.16 2.59
CA GLY A 158 -12.67 -19.63 3.66
C GLY A 158 -12.11 -18.51 4.56
N LEU A 159 -11.47 -18.95 5.63
CA LEU A 159 -10.67 -18.16 6.55
C LEU A 159 -9.18 -18.47 6.36
N ILE A 160 -8.29 -17.55 6.72
CA ILE A 160 -6.84 -17.77 6.81
C ILE A 160 -6.53 -18.94 7.77
N SER A 161 -7.28 -19.10 8.86
CA SER A 161 -7.09 -20.27 9.73
C SER A 161 -7.48 -21.60 9.06
N GLU A 162 -8.34 -21.58 8.04
CA GLU A 162 -8.84 -22.77 7.35
C GLU A 162 -7.94 -23.22 6.19
N ILE A 163 -7.01 -22.36 5.73
CA ILE A 163 -5.98 -22.74 4.73
C ILE A 163 -4.84 -23.57 5.33
N ILE A 164 -4.82 -23.74 6.65
CA ILE A 164 -3.99 -24.72 7.36
C ILE A 164 -4.95 -25.80 7.88
N PRO A 165 -4.92 -27.08 7.46
CA PRO A 165 -3.96 -27.87 6.67
C PRO A 165 -4.41 -28.16 5.22
N ASN A 166 -5.41 -27.44 4.72
CA ASN A 166 -5.96 -27.66 3.38
C ASN A 166 -5.10 -26.93 2.35
N SER A 167 -4.63 -27.63 1.32
CA SER A 167 -3.90 -27.02 0.18
C SER A 167 -4.74 -26.06 -0.68
N GLY A 168 -5.91 -25.64 -0.20
CA GLY A 168 -6.72 -24.59 -0.81
C GLY A 168 -6.12 -23.23 -0.49
N GLY A 169 -6.08 -22.33 -1.47
CA GLY A 169 -5.78 -20.93 -1.21
C GLY A 169 -7.05 -20.13 -0.94
N LEU A 170 -6.90 -18.92 -0.43
CA LEU A 170 -7.95 -17.93 -0.18
C LEU A 170 -7.65 -16.69 -1.02
N ALA A 171 -8.59 -16.25 -1.84
CA ALA A 171 -8.44 -15.14 -2.77
C ALA A 171 -9.44 -14.02 -2.46
N HIS A 172 -8.93 -12.82 -2.22
CA HIS A 172 -9.71 -11.61 -2.02
C HIS A 172 -9.43 -10.59 -3.12
N GLU A 173 -10.49 -10.10 -3.76
CA GLU A 173 -10.42 -8.98 -4.69
C GLU A 173 -10.81 -7.70 -3.95
N ILE A 174 -9.93 -6.71 -3.96
CA ILE A 174 -10.06 -5.45 -3.22
C ILE A 174 -10.15 -4.31 -4.23
N ARG A 175 -11.22 -3.53 -4.15
CA ARG A 175 -11.41 -2.33 -4.98
C ARG A 175 -11.93 -1.20 -4.13
N GLY A 176 -11.43 0.00 -4.31
CA GLY A 176 -11.93 1.14 -3.56
C GLY A 176 -11.18 2.43 -3.82
N ASN A 177 -11.53 3.44 -3.04
CA ASN A 177 -10.83 4.71 -3.02
C ASN A 177 -10.49 5.09 -1.58
N ILE A 178 -9.37 5.78 -1.43
CA ILE A 178 -8.90 6.33 -0.17
C ILE A 178 -8.57 7.80 -0.35
N ASP A 179 -9.12 8.63 0.52
CA ASP A 179 -8.78 10.03 0.69
C ASP A 179 -7.72 10.13 1.78
N ILE A 180 -6.60 10.74 1.42
CA ILE A 180 -5.40 10.83 2.23
C ILE A 180 -5.15 12.29 2.51
N THR A 181 -5.26 12.69 3.78
CA THR A 181 -4.80 14.01 4.23
C THR A 181 -3.40 13.86 4.79
N PHE A 182 -2.44 14.54 4.15
CA PHE A 182 -1.04 14.55 4.57
C PHE A 182 -0.77 15.63 5.63
N ASP A 183 0.40 15.58 6.24
CA ASP A 183 0.95 16.56 7.21
C ASP A 183 1.07 18.00 6.69
N ASN A 184 0.90 18.22 5.39
CA ASN A 184 0.85 19.54 4.76
C ASN A 184 -0.59 20.03 4.51
N ASP A 185 -1.58 19.42 5.18
CA ASP A 185 -3.02 19.66 5.06
C ASP A 185 -3.59 19.40 3.66
N SER A 186 -2.79 18.82 2.75
CA SER A 186 -3.26 18.53 1.42
C SER A 186 -3.96 17.17 1.38
N THR A 187 -5.15 17.13 0.79
CA THR A 187 -5.90 15.89 0.58
C THR A 187 -5.70 15.37 -0.83
N ARG A 188 -5.51 14.05 -0.96
CA ARG A 188 -5.37 13.33 -2.24
C ARG A 188 -6.24 12.09 -2.24
N THR A 189 -6.89 11.83 -3.36
CA THR A 189 -7.68 10.60 -3.55
C THR A 189 -6.89 9.61 -4.38
N TRP A 190 -6.76 8.39 -3.88
CA TRP A 190 -6.21 7.27 -4.63
C TRP A 190 -7.28 6.24 -4.89
N ARG A 191 -7.31 5.71 -6.11
CA ARG A 191 -8.04 4.51 -6.46
C ARG A 191 -7.12 3.31 -6.29
N ILE A 192 -7.61 2.28 -5.61
CA ILE A 192 -6.87 1.05 -5.34
C ILE A 192 -7.60 -0.13 -5.96
N THR A 193 -6.86 -0.99 -6.66
CA THR A 193 -7.33 -2.25 -7.25
C THR A 193 -6.27 -3.32 -7.07
N GLN A 194 -6.50 -4.25 -6.14
CA GLN A 194 -5.53 -5.29 -5.83
C GLN A 194 -6.23 -6.64 -5.62
N LYS A 195 -5.49 -7.71 -5.81
CA LYS A 195 -5.88 -9.07 -5.46
C LYS A 195 -4.91 -9.62 -4.42
N ARG A 196 -5.45 -10.16 -3.33
CA ARG A 196 -4.68 -10.88 -2.31
C ARG A 196 -4.97 -12.36 -2.41
N TYR A 197 -3.93 -13.16 -2.29
CA TYR A 197 -4.02 -14.61 -2.31
C TYR A 197 -3.19 -15.20 -1.17
N TYR A 198 -3.86 -15.83 -0.22
CA TYR A 198 -3.24 -16.57 0.86
C TYR A 198 -3.18 -18.05 0.47
N ARG A 199 -2.07 -18.71 0.78
CA ARG A 199 -1.95 -20.17 0.68
C ARG A 199 -1.02 -20.69 1.76
N SER A 200 -1.18 -21.94 2.14
CA SER A 200 -0.24 -22.65 2.99
C SER A 200 0.51 -23.72 2.19
N ALA A 201 1.82 -23.82 2.37
CA ALA A 201 2.62 -24.93 1.84
C ALA A 201 2.68 -26.14 2.80
N GLY A 202 2.09 -26.00 3.99
CA GLY A 202 2.15 -27.00 5.05
C GLY A 202 1.02 -26.87 6.05
N SER A 203 1.24 -27.40 7.25
CA SER A 203 0.21 -27.51 8.28
C SER A 203 0.46 -26.57 9.46
N ARG A 204 1.29 -25.54 9.28
CA ARG A 204 1.64 -24.60 10.35
C ARG A 204 1.49 -23.15 9.89
N TRP A 205 1.42 -22.24 10.85
CA TRP A 205 1.27 -20.80 10.59
C TRP A 205 2.47 -20.21 9.85
N GLU A 206 3.67 -20.73 10.12
CA GLU A 206 4.89 -20.39 9.39
C GLU A 206 4.88 -20.79 7.90
N ASP A 207 3.97 -21.66 7.49
CA ASP A 207 3.88 -22.12 6.10
C ASP A 207 2.98 -21.22 5.24
N ILE A 208 2.34 -20.20 5.84
CA ILE A 208 1.48 -19.28 5.10
C ILE A 208 2.32 -18.32 4.25
N GLN A 209 1.89 -18.17 3.00
CA GLN A 209 2.33 -17.15 2.08
C GLN A 209 1.16 -16.24 1.70
N LEU A 210 1.42 -14.93 1.70
CA LEU A 210 0.54 -13.92 1.10
C LEU A 210 1.14 -13.48 -0.25
N ARG A 211 0.34 -13.52 -1.30
CA ARG A 211 0.64 -12.93 -2.60
C ARG A 211 -0.30 -11.74 -2.84
N ILE A 212 0.26 -10.59 -3.19
CA ILE A 212 -0.48 -9.39 -3.63
C ILE A 212 -0.18 -9.18 -5.11
N ASP A 213 -1.23 -8.96 -5.90
CA ASP A 213 -1.16 -8.80 -7.34
C ASP A 213 -2.15 -7.75 -7.83
N GLY A 214 -2.03 -7.35 -9.09
CA GLY A 214 -3.05 -6.55 -9.75
C GLY A 214 -4.32 -7.36 -9.97
N ASP A 215 -5.45 -6.66 -10.05
CA ASP A 215 -6.75 -7.28 -10.30
C ASP A 215 -6.86 -7.77 -11.77
N SER A 216 -7.38 -9.00 -11.94
CA SER A 216 -7.80 -9.62 -13.22
C SER A 216 -7.02 -9.22 -14.48
N GLY A 217 -5.74 -9.60 -14.57
CA GLY A 217 -4.94 -9.47 -15.80
C GLY A 217 -4.41 -8.06 -16.07
N TYR A 218 -4.60 -7.11 -15.15
CA TYR A 218 -4.05 -5.77 -15.20
C TYR A 218 -3.02 -5.58 -14.09
N SER A 219 -1.89 -4.93 -14.41
CA SER A 219 -0.81 -4.65 -13.46
C SER A 219 -1.09 -3.43 -12.58
N ILE A 220 -2.04 -2.55 -12.96
CA ILE A 220 -2.29 -1.27 -12.28
C ILE A 220 -2.90 -1.54 -10.90
N THR A 221 -2.18 -1.15 -9.86
CA THR A 221 -2.59 -1.36 -8.45
C THR A 221 -3.13 -0.09 -7.82
N GLU A 222 -2.49 1.06 -8.06
CA GLU A 222 -3.01 2.34 -7.62
C GLU A 222 -2.89 3.43 -8.69
N THR A 223 -3.86 4.35 -8.67
CA THR A 223 -3.80 5.59 -9.43
C THR A 223 -4.30 6.75 -8.57
N GLY A 224 -3.78 7.95 -8.81
CA GLY A 224 -4.22 9.13 -8.08
C GLY A 224 -3.22 10.26 -8.16
N LYS A 225 -3.27 11.14 -7.18
CA LYS A 225 -2.29 12.21 -7.01
C LYS A 225 -1.41 11.93 -5.80
N ASN A 226 -0.11 12.10 -5.97
CA ASN A 226 0.84 11.93 -4.88
C ASN A 226 0.80 13.12 -3.90
N LYS A 227 1.53 13.04 -2.79
CA LYS A 227 1.62 14.12 -1.79
C LYS A 227 1.92 15.48 -2.44
N MET A 228 2.84 15.50 -3.41
CA MET A 228 3.26 16.70 -4.14
C MET A 228 2.22 17.19 -5.17
N GLY A 229 1.12 16.46 -5.39
CA GLY A 229 0.02 16.84 -6.28
C GLY A 229 0.15 16.34 -7.73
N TYR A 230 1.17 15.54 -8.03
CA TYR A 230 1.37 14.96 -9.36
C TYR A 230 0.56 13.69 -9.54
N ASP A 231 -0.01 13.53 -10.73
CA ASP A 231 -0.67 12.28 -11.12
C ASP A 231 0.36 11.16 -11.19
N PHE A 232 0.03 10.02 -10.60
CA PHE A 232 0.85 8.83 -10.65
C PHE A 232 0.02 7.59 -11.01
N VAL A 233 0.72 6.60 -11.55
CA VAL A 233 0.22 5.24 -11.76
C VAL A 233 1.24 4.29 -11.22
N SER A 234 0.78 3.34 -10.42
CA SER A 234 1.60 2.28 -9.89
C SER A 234 1.17 0.92 -10.38
N ASN A 235 2.13 0.01 -10.53
CA ASN A 235 1.89 -1.33 -11.06
C ASN A 235 2.65 -2.39 -10.27
N TYR A 236 2.05 -3.56 -10.12
CA TYR A 236 2.79 -4.78 -9.82
C TYR A 236 3.32 -5.37 -11.14
N ASN A 237 4.64 -5.30 -11.33
CA ASN A 237 5.33 -5.87 -12.49
C ASN A 237 5.46 -7.39 -12.33
N THR A 238 5.66 -7.84 -11.08
CA THR A 238 5.47 -9.22 -10.66
C THR A 238 4.75 -9.21 -9.30
N PRO A 239 4.03 -10.27 -8.92
CA PRO A 239 3.30 -10.29 -7.66
C PRO A 239 4.23 -10.08 -6.48
N LEU A 240 3.81 -9.26 -5.50
CA LEU A 240 4.51 -9.17 -4.23
C LEU A 240 4.20 -10.42 -3.41
N VAL A 241 5.24 -11.07 -2.90
CA VAL A 241 5.12 -12.33 -2.17
C VAL A 241 5.74 -12.14 -0.80
N PHE A 242 4.94 -12.43 0.21
CA PHE A 242 5.30 -12.35 1.61
C PHE A 242 5.27 -13.72 2.26
N TYR A 243 6.30 -14.05 3.03
CA TYR A 243 6.36 -15.28 3.83
C TYR A 243 6.11 -14.99 5.30
N SER A 244 5.43 -15.91 5.97
CA SER A 244 5.40 -15.93 7.42
C SER A 244 6.76 -16.35 7.96
N CYS A 245 7.56 -15.38 8.42
CA CYS A 245 8.96 -15.64 8.77
C CYS A 245 9.22 -15.82 10.26
N ASN A 246 8.20 -15.59 11.11
CA ASN A 246 8.28 -15.78 12.55
C ASN A 246 7.03 -16.50 13.06
N SER A 247 7.21 -17.42 14.01
CA SER A 247 6.15 -18.20 14.65
C SER A 247 5.73 -17.65 16.03
N ASN A 248 6.10 -16.41 16.37
CA ASN A 248 6.00 -15.92 17.74
C ASN A 248 4.60 -15.44 18.17
N GLN A 249 3.56 -15.56 17.34
CA GLN A 249 2.20 -15.17 17.72
C GLN A 249 1.17 -16.17 17.20
N ASN A 250 0.33 -16.65 18.12
CA ASN A 250 -0.53 -17.82 17.95
C ASN A 250 -1.68 -17.69 16.93
N TRP A 251 -1.81 -16.57 16.20
CA TRP A 251 -3.03 -16.33 15.41
C TRP A 251 -2.83 -15.50 14.12
N ILE A 252 -1.71 -14.79 13.95
CA ILE A 252 -1.44 -13.99 12.74
C ILE A 252 0.05 -14.06 12.43
N PRO A 253 0.43 -14.61 11.28
CA PRO A 253 1.82 -14.63 10.87
C PRO A 253 2.35 -13.23 10.60
N GLU A 254 3.56 -12.94 11.10
CA GLU A 254 4.31 -11.77 10.66
C GLU A 254 4.84 -12.02 9.25
N PHE A 255 4.29 -11.28 8.29
CA PHE A 255 4.65 -11.38 6.89
C PHE A 255 5.89 -10.53 6.57
N THR A 256 6.94 -11.17 6.06
CA THR A 256 8.10 -10.49 5.48
C THR A 256 8.00 -10.52 3.97
N LEU A 257 8.08 -9.35 3.33
CA LEU A 257 8.18 -9.26 1.87
C LEU A 257 9.43 -9.99 1.41
N ALA A 258 9.28 -10.95 0.52
CA ALA A 258 10.35 -11.85 0.11
C ALA A 258 10.70 -11.74 -1.37
N THR A 259 9.72 -11.52 -2.26
CA THR A 259 9.99 -11.27 -3.68
C THR A 259 8.86 -10.44 -4.28
N GLY A 260 9.03 -10.02 -5.52
CA GLY A 260 8.09 -9.22 -6.27
C GLY A 260 8.71 -7.93 -6.78
N GLN A 261 8.02 -7.32 -7.73
CA GLN A 261 8.46 -6.11 -8.41
C GLN A 261 7.29 -5.17 -8.58
N TYR A 262 7.56 -3.90 -8.32
CA TYR A 262 6.57 -2.84 -8.37
C TYR A 262 7.16 -1.64 -9.10
N SER A 263 6.33 -0.93 -9.85
CA SER A 263 6.71 0.32 -10.49
C SER A 263 5.81 1.47 -10.07
N TYR A 264 6.39 2.66 -9.94
CA TYR A 264 5.70 3.90 -9.64
C TYR A 264 6.08 4.95 -10.67
N ASN A 265 5.10 5.48 -11.39
CA ASN A 265 5.32 6.32 -12.56
C ASN A 265 4.67 7.68 -12.36
N VAL A 266 5.42 8.76 -12.59
CA VAL A 266 4.97 10.15 -12.54
C VAL A 266 5.41 10.87 -13.80
N GLY A 267 4.50 11.00 -14.77
CA GLY A 267 4.84 11.55 -16.08
C GLY A 267 5.91 10.72 -16.78
N THR A 268 7.07 11.31 -17.04
CA THR A 268 8.21 10.67 -17.71
C THR A 268 9.25 10.11 -16.72
N THR A 269 9.07 10.33 -15.42
CA THR A 269 9.93 9.80 -14.37
C THR A 269 9.31 8.52 -13.82
N SER A 270 10.12 7.49 -13.53
CA SER A 270 9.64 6.28 -12.89
C SER A 270 10.62 5.70 -11.88
N VAL A 271 10.09 4.85 -11.00
CA VAL A 271 10.86 4.02 -10.08
C VAL A 271 10.42 2.59 -10.22
N ASN A 272 11.39 1.69 -10.33
CA ASN A 272 11.15 0.26 -10.19
C ASN A 272 11.76 -0.23 -8.88
N VAL A 273 10.97 -0.97 -8.12
CA VAL A 273 11.34 -1.56 -6.83
C VAL A 273 11.30 -3.06 -6.99
N GLN A 274 12.38 -3.75 -6.61
CA GLN A 274 12.45 -5.20 -6.54
C GLN A 274 12.77 -5.63 -5.12
N ALA A 275 11.92 -6.49 -4.56
CA ALA A 275 12.18 -7.14 -3.29
C ALA A 275 13.03 -8.40 -3.44
N GLY A 276 13.56 -8.88 -2.33
CA GLY A 276 14.28 -10.16 -2.28
C GLY A 276 15.76 -10.06 -2.00
N TYR A 277 16.31 -8.88 -1.71
CA TYR A 277 17.74 -8.71 -1.49
C TYR A 277 18.14 -8.80 -0.01
N SER A 278 19.39 -9.19 0.22
CA SER A 278 20.07 -9.16 1.52
C SER A 278 21.53 -8.73 1.33
N GLY A 279 22.27 -8.52 2.42
CA GLY A 279 23.68 -8.10 2.40
C GLY A 279 23.87 -6.60 2.67
N GLU A 280 25.07 -6.10 2.39
CA GLU A 280 25.52 -4.74 2.68
C GLU A 280 26.19 -4.10 1.44
N GLU A 281 26.69 -2.87 1.58
CA GLU A 281 27.17 -1.96 0.50
C GLU A 281 28.24 -2.57 -0.43
N ASN A 282 28.85 -3.69 -0.06
CA ASN A 282 29.88 -4.41 -0.85
C ASN A 282 29.47 -5.83 -1.30
N GLY A 283 28.19 -6.21 -1.18
CA GLY A 283 27.76 -7.57 -1.52
C GLY A 283 26.26 -7.81 -1.38
N TYR A 284 25.44 -7.09 -2.15
CA TYR A 284 24.00 -7.37 -2.22
C TYR A 284 23.72 -8.65 -2.98
N THR A 285 22.91 -9.53 -2.40
CA THR A 285 22.53 -10.82 -2.98
C THR A 285 21.03 -10.98 -3.02
N LEU A 286 20.52 -11.56 -4.10
CA LEU A 286 19.12 -11.92 -4.25
C LEU A 286 18.89 -13.26 -3.52
N VAL A 287 18.07 -13.26 -2.46
CA VAL A 287 17.79 -14.40 -1.59
C VAL A 287 16.34 -14.90 -1.66
N GLU A 288 15.37 -14.01 -1.92
CA GLU A 288 13.95 -14.32 -2.15
C GLU A 288 13.26 -15.21 -1.10
N ASN A 289 13.60 -15.03 0.17
CA ASN A 289 13.06 -15.79 1.29
C ASN A 289 12.97 -14.92 2.56
N CYS A 290 12.76 -15.54 3.72
CA CYS A 290 12.68 -14.85 5.01
C CYS A 290 13.91 -14.03 5.41
N ASN A 291 15.06 -14.24 4.76
CA ASN A 291 16.26 -13.44 4.93
C ASN A 291 16.30 -12.20 4.01
N SER A 292 15.25 -11.97 3.21
CA SER A 292 15.11 -10.73 2.46
C SER A 292 14.88 -9.58 3.43
N LYS A 293 15.80 -8.60 3.37
CA LYS A 293 15.81 -7.40 4.22
C LYS A 293 15.99 -6.13 3.42
N ARG A 294 16.15 -6.24 2.09
CA ARG A 294 16.43 -5.10 1.22
C ARG A 294 15.62 -5.10 -0.07
N LEU A 295 15.29 -3.88 -0.49
CA LEU A 295 14.71 -3.56 -1.79
C LEU A 295 15.83 -3.02 -2.68
N LYS A 296 15.89 -3.48 -3.93
CA LYS A 296 16.63 -2.80 -4.99
C LYS A 296 15.72 -1.76 -5.62
N ILE A 297 16.20 -0.54 -5.77
CA ILE A 297 15.45 0.58 -6.34
C ILE A 297 16.19 1.13 -7.54
N ASP A 298 15.55 1.05 -8.70
CA ASP A 298 16.04 1.60 -9.95
C ASP A 298 15.23 2.87 -10.29
N TRP A 299 15.89 4.02 -10.19
CA TRP A 299 15.38 5.33 -10.54
C TRP A 299 15.56 5.61 -12.02
N TYR A 300 14.53 6.14 -12.67
CA TYR A 300 14.61 6.62 -14.04
C TYR A 300 14.11 8.05 -14.12
N PHE A 301 15.03 8.96 -14.45
CA PHE A 301 14.77 10.37 -14.68
C PHE A 301 14.92 10.69 -16.16
N ASN A 302 14.38 11.83 -16.59
CA ASN A 302 14.51 12.29 -17.98
C ASN A 302 15.97 12.26 -18.50
N ASN A 303 16.94 12.54 -17.62
CA ASN A 303 18.35 12.68 -17.97
C ASN A 303 19.28 11.74 -17.17
N GLY A 304 18.80 10.59 -16.68
CA GLY A 304 19.67 9.65 -15.98
C GLY A 304 18.96 8.53 -15.26
N SER A 305 19.75 7.66 -14.65
CA SER A 305 19.26 6.62 -13.74
C SER A 305 20.13 6.52 -12.50
N LYS A 306 19.57 6.00 -11.42
CA LYS A 306 20.28 5.72 -10.17
C LYS A 306 19.82 4.37 -9.66
N VAL A 307 20.73 3.61 -9.06
CA VAL A 307 20.39 2.35 -8.38
C VAL A 307 20.75 2.49 -6.91
N GLU A 308 19.86 2.06 -6.04
CA GLU A 308 20.04 2.05 -4.59
C GLU A 308 19.51 0.75 -4.00
N TYR A 309 20.00 0.41 -2.81
CA TYR A 309 19.48 -0.69 -2.01
C TYR A 309 19.04 -0.17 -0.65
N LEU A 310 17.79 -0.42 -0.28
CA LEU A 310 17.21 0.07 0.96
C LEU A 310 16.84 -1.07 1.89
N GLU A 311 17.16 -0.92 3.16
CA GLU A 311 16.73 -1.84 4.22
C GLU A 311 15.29 -1.55 4.65
N TYR A 312 14.55 -2.61 5.03
CA TYR A 312 13.19 -2.52 5.57
C TYR A 312 12.97 -3.46 6.75
#